data_AF-A0A2T2R226-F1
#
_entry.id   AF-A0A2T2R226-F1
#
_cell.length_a   1.000
_cell.length_b   1.000
_cell.length_c   1.000
_cell.angle_alpha   90.00
_cell.angle_beta   90.00
_cell.angle_gamma   90.00
#
_symmetry.space_group_name_H-M   'P 1'
#
loop_
_entity.id
_entity.type
_entity.pdbx_description
1 polymer ?
#
loop_
_entity_poly.entity_id
_entity_poly.type
_entity_poly.pdbx_seq_one_letter_code
_entity_poly.pdbx_strand_id
1 'polypeptide(L)' 'NIRYRKIKDEILTNNKGVDLEPYAKATPERAFLDSLYVYKNYYFDNLSALDFDKVQKLLPIYNNKQLTKKVNKLKEDFYA' A
#
# COMPACT_ATOMS: atom_id res chain seq x y z
N ASN A 1 7.97 24.82 -4.46
CA ASN A 1 6.98 24.74 -3.37
C ASN A 1 6.95 23.29 -2.87
N ILE A 2 7.46 23.00 -1.67
CA ILE A 2 7.60 21.63 -1.15
C ILE A 2 6.30 21.29 -0.38
N ARG A 3 5.71 20.11 -0.64
CA ARG A 3 4.50 19.65 0.05
C ARG A 3 4.78 18.31 0.74
N TYR A 4 4.52 18.28 2.04
CA TYR A 4 4.58 17.05 2.84
C TYR A 4 3.21 16.38 2.87
N ARG A 5 3.20 15.06 2.85
CA ARG A 5 1.99 14.25 3.04
C ARG A 5 2.25 13.24 4.16
N LYS A 6 1.23 12.96 4.94
CA LYS A 6 1.29 12.00 6.04
C LYS A 6 0.14 11.00 5.89
N ILE A 7 0.44 9.74 6.14
CA ILE A 7 -0.58 8.72 6.37
C ILE A 7 -1.27 9.03 7.70
N LYS A 8 -2.54 8.67 7.85
CA LYS A 8 -3.24 8.80 9.14
C LYS A 8 -2.53 8.03 10.25
N ASP A 9 -2.55 8.58 11.46
CA ASP A 9 -1.83 8.01 12.60
C ASP A 9 -2.25 6.57 12.90
N GLU A 10 -3.55 6.28 12.83
CA GLU A 10 -4.11 4.93 13.04
C GLU A 10 -3.57 3.85 12.08
N ILE A 11 -3.19 4.25 10.86
CA ILE A 11 -2.58 3.37 9.85
C ILE A 11 -1.06 3.34 10.09
N LEU A 12 -0.45 4.49 10.38
CA LEU A 12 0.99 4.65 10.58
C LEU A 12 1.51 3.82 11.77
N THR A 13 0.76 3.76 12.88
CA THR A 13 1.12 2.97 14.07
C THR A 13 0.76 1.49 13.96
N ASN A 14 0.20 1.04 12.84
CA ASN A 14 -0.12 -0.36 12.61
C ASN A 14 1.09 -1.10 12.04
N ASN A 15 1.65 -2.03 12.82
CA ASN A 15 2.88 -2.75 12.43
C ASN A 15 2.66 -3.89 11.43
N LYS A 16 1.42 -4.17 10.99
CA LYS A 16 1.19 -5.22 9.97
C LYS A 16 1.84 -4.82 8.64
N GLY A 17 2.61 -5.74 8.07
CA GLY A 17 3.41 -5.49 6.87
C GLY A 17 4.60 -4.56 7.12
N VAL A 18 5.09 -4.47 8.37
CA VAL A 18 6.32 -3.76 8.71
C VAL A 18 7.26 -4.74 9.41
N ASP A 19 8.44 -4.93 8.86
CA ASP A 19 9.54 -5.66 9.48
C ASP A 19 10.26 -4.70 10.44
N LEU A 20 10.47 -5.10 11.70
CA LEU A 20 10.98 -4.21 12.74
C LEU A 20 12.49 -4.33 13.02
N GLU A 21 13.20 -5.22 12.32
CA GLU A 21 14.59 -5.56 12.64
C GLU A 21 15.51 -5.35 11.41
N PRO A 22 16.64 -4.62 11.53
CA PRO A 22 17.08 -3.83 12.69
C PRO A 22 16.41 -2.44 12.82
N TYR A 23 15.48 -2.13 11.91
CA TYR A 23 14.69 -0.90 11.91
C TYR A 23 13.35 -1.14 11.22
N ALA A 24 12.37 -0.29 11.49
CA ALA A 24 11.05 -0.38 10.86
C ALA A 24 11.14 -0.18 9.35
N LYS A 25 10.77 -1.22 8.60
CA LYS A 25 10.78 -1.25 7.14
C LYS A 25 9.45 -1.84 6.65
N ALA A 26 8.73 -1.10 5.82
CA ALA A 26 7.53 -1.62 5.17
C ALA A 26 7.91 -2.77 4.21
N THR A 27 7.13 -3.86 4.22
CA THR A 27 7.21 -4.86 3.16
C THR A 27 6.79 -4.24 1.82
N PRO A 28 7.14 -4.85 0.67
CA PRO A 28 6.72 -4.35 -0.63
C PRO A 28 5.22 -4.08 -0.74
N GLU A 29 4.39 -4.98 -0.19
CA GLU A 29 2.93 -4.85 -0.19
C GLU A 29 2.46 -3.68 0.67
N ARG A 30 3.08 -3.47 1.83
CA ARG A 30 2.75 -2.34 2.69
C ARG A 30 3.15 -1.01 2.04
N ALA A 31 4.36 -0.93 1.51
CA ALA A 31 4.86 0.25 0.80
C ALA A 31 4.01 0.60 -0.43
N PHE A 32 3.56 -0.42 -1.17
CA PHE A 32 2.63 -0.26 -2.29
C PHE A 32 1.31 0.38 -1.85
N LEU A 33 0.67 -0.16 -0.80
CA LEU A 33 -0.59 0.37 -0.28
C LEU A 33 -0.44 1.78 0.33
N ASP A 34 0.63 2.02 1.09
CA ASP A 34 0.96 3.32 1.68
C ASP A 34 1.10 4.38 0.58
N SER A 35 1.80 4.04 -0.51
CA SER A 35 1.98 4.91 -1.67
C SER A 35 0.67 5.22 -2.37
N LEU A 36 -0.15 4.21 -2.66
CA LEU A 36 -1.46 4.41 -3.28
C LEU A 36 -2.44 5.21 -2.42
N TYR A 37 -2.35 5.05 -1.09
CA TYR A 37 -3.16 5.82 -0.15
C TYR A 37 -2.78 7.31 -0.15
N VAL A 38 -1.47 7.62 -0.14
CA VAL A 38 -0.95 8.99 -0.08
C VAL A 38 -1.03 9.70 -1.42
N TYR A 39 -0.80 8.98 -2.52
CA TYR A 39 -0.65 9.54 -3.86
C TYR A 39 -1.78 9.09 -4.78
N LYS A 40 -2.73 10.00 -5.04
CA LYS A 40 -3.87 9.74 -5.93
C LYS A 40 -3.47 9.19 -7.31
N ASN A 41 -2.45 9.80 -7.92
CA ASN A 41 -2.01 9.50 -9.29
C ASN A 41 -0.63 8.84 -9.32
N TYR A 42 -0.45 7.80 -8.50
CA TYR A 42 0.77 6.98 -8.55
C TYR A 42 0.57 5.78 -9.46
N TYR A 43 1.57 5.53 -10.31
CA TYR A 43 1.66 4.41 -11.25
C TYR A 43 2.88 3.56 -10.87
N PHE A 44 2.73 2.24 -10.98
CA PHE A 44 3.79 1.28 -10.73
C PHE A 44 4.11 0.58 -12.04
N ASP A 45 5.37 0.67 -12.47
CA ASP A 45 5.82 0.07 -13.74
C ASP A 45 5.97 -1.45 -13.64
N ASN A 46 6.19 -1.96 -12.42
CA ASN A 46 6.32 -3.38 -12.17
C ASN A 46 5.60 -3.78 -10.87
N LEU A 47 4.59 -4.65 -11.01
CA LEU A 47 3.85 -5.24 -9.89
C LEU A 47 4.26 -6.69 -9.60
N SER A 48 5.21 -7.27 -10.35
CA SER A 48 5.59 -8.69 -10.23
C SER A 48 6.25 -9.06 -8.91
N ALA A 49 6.78 -8.08 -8.18
CA ALA A 49 7.38 -8.27 -6.87
C ALA A 49 6.33 -8.34 -5.73
N LEU A 50 5.05 -8.12 -6.02
CA LEU A 50 3.98 -8.10 -5.01
C LEU A 50 3.32 -9.48 -4.87
N ASP A 51 3.13 -9.90 -3.62
CA ASP A 51 2.17 -10.94 -3.28
C ASP A 51 0.79 -10.31 -3.07
N PHE A 52 -0.10 -10.45 -4.06
CA PHE A 52 -1.43 -9.85 -4.00
C PHE A 52 -2.34 -10.43 -2.91
N ASP A 53 -2.08 -11.64 -2.40
CA ASP A 53 -2.85 -12.18 -1.28
C ASP A 53 -2.45 -11.48 0.03
N LYS A 54 -1.16 -11.17 0.21
CA LYS A 54 -0.71 -10.30 1.31
C LYS A 54 -1.24 -8.88 1.16
N VAL A 55 -1.26 -8.31 -0.04
CA VAL A 55 -1.88 -6.99 -0.30
C VAL A 55 -3.34 -6.98 0.17
N GLN A 56 -4.12 -8.00 -0.19
CA GLN A 56 -5.53 -8.09 0.20
C GLN A 56 -5.71 -8.23 1.72
N LYS A 57 -4.82 -8.96 2.41
CA LYS A 57 -4.82 -9.06 3.88
C LYS A 57 -4.51 -7.74 4.59
N LEU A 58 -3.71 -6.86 3.97
CA LEU A 58 -3.31 -5.56 4.53
C LEU A 58 -4.31 -4.43 4.21
N LEU A 59 -5.04 -4.51 3.10
CA LEU A 59 -6.01 -3.51 2.65
C LEU A 59 -6.98 -3.00 3.75
N PRO A 60 -7.55 -3.84 4.63
CA PRO A 60 -8.47 -3.40 5.68
C PRO A 60 -7.88 -2.35 6.65
N ILE A 61 -6.55 -2.30 6.82
CA ILE A 61 -5.87 -1.33 7.70
C ILE A 61 -6.23 0.12 7.31
N TYR A 62 -6.44 0.37 6.02
CA TYR A 62 -6.64 1.71 5.49
C TYR A 62 -8.09 2.20 5.57
N ASN A 63 -9.04 1.28 5.79
CA ASN A 63 -10.49 1.55 5.81
C ASN A 63 -10.94 2.49 4.68
N ASN A 64 -10.46 2.25 3.45
CA ASN A 64 -10.64 3.17 2.32
C ASN A 64 -11.17 2.42 1.08
N LYS A 65 -12.47 2.61 0.80
CA LYS A 65 -13.15 1.96 -0.33
C LYS A 65 -12.57 2.33 -1.69
N GLN A 66 -12.05 3.55 -1.87
CA GLN A 66 -11.46 3.98 -3.14
C GLN A 66 -10.11 3.28 -3.37
N LEU A 67 -9.29 3.16 -2.33
CA LEU A 67 -8.05 2.39 -2.37
C LEU A 67 -8.33 0.93 -2.73
N THR A 68 -9.29 0.29 -2.07
CA THR A 68 -9.69 -1.10 -2.38
C THR A 68 -10.05 -1.27 -3.85
N LYS A 69 -10.89 -0.38 -4.40
CA LYS A 69 -11.26 -0.43 -5.83
C LYS A 69 -10.04 -0.29 -6.74
N LYS A 70 -9.13 0.65 -6.44
CA LYS A 70 -7.91 0.86 -7.22
C LYS A 70 -7.01 -0.38 -7.22
N VAL A 71 -6.82 -0.99 -6.06
CA VAL A 71 -5.99 -2.20 -5.91
C VAL A 71 -6.59 -3.39 -6.66
N ASN A 72 -7.91 -3.58 -6.59
CA ASN A 72 -8.57 -4.67 -7.32
C ASN A 72 -8.43 -4.49 -8.83
N LYS A 73 -8.61 -3.27 -9.35
CA LYS A 73 -8.39 -2.99 -10.77
C LYS A 73 -6.95 -3.26 -11.21
N LEU A 74 -5.97 -2.82 -10.42
CA LEU A 74 -4.56 -3.11 -10.69
C LEU A 74 -4.25 -4.61 -10.66
N LYS A 75 -4.87 -5.36 -9.74
CA LYS A 75 -4.74 -6.82 -9.67
C LYS A 75 -5.32 -7.48 -10.93
N GLU A 76 -6.54 -7.10 -11.31
CA GLU A 76 -7.20 -7.62 -12.52
C GLU A 76 -6.35 -7.35 -13.77
N ASP A 77 -5.86 -6.12 -13.95
CA ASP A 77 -5.04 -5.74 -15.10
C ASP A 77 -3.70 -6.47 -15.15
N PHE A 78 -3.13 -6.83 -13.99
CA PHE A 78 -1.87 -7.55 -13.91
C PHE A 78 -2.00 -9.03 -14.30
N TYR A 79 -3.19 -9.63 -14.12
CA TYR A 79 -3.45 -11.04 -14.44
C TYR A 79 -4.25 -11.25 -15.74
N ALA A 80 -4.66 -10.17 -16.40
CA ALA A 80 -5.32 -10.20 -17.71
C ALA A 80 -4.33 -10.49 -18.84
#